data_AF-A0A9P3ERF4-F1
#
_entry.id   AF-A0A9P3ERF4-F1
#
_cell.length_a   1.000
_cell.length_b   1.000
_cell.length_c   1.000
_cell.angle_alpha   90.00
_cell.angle_beta   90.00
_cell.angle_gamma   90.00
#
_symmetry.space_group_name_H-M   'P 1'
#
loop_
_entity.id
_entity.type
_entity.pdbx_description
1 polymer ?
#
loop_
_entity_poly.entity_id
_entity_poly.type
_entity_poly.pdbx_seq_one_letter_code
_entity_poly.pdbx_strand_id
1 'polypeptide(L)'
;MLGYLPLFATLASAATLYATHYSGSVYTLTLNHRNGKYDLSLASAKTTCGGMPSWLTLDGETSTLYCSDETGDATTNGTLSAYAVAEDGSLTQLAKVVDVGGGVHSVVYEGDDDAKYLAIAHYSGSAVSTFALPLKSGDKPLQILRYQIPPGPRPEQDSSHPHQIILDPTGSFILVPDLGADSVRVYAIDKQSGHLNTCPSLNYTPGSGPRHGLFWSSHHSPRNGLRNQNTATKNGPATMLYTVSELSRHFHAFAVSYLPSGCLGFRETQDFVPYPGGEVPEGVSLAELRQAGSNLYASIRSDHSFSGNDSLATLTRSKNSTVTFQELTSAHGLVPRTFVINKAGTLVAIGDQSSSNVAIVSRDPASGKLGDLVANLQVGEPGKPGTSTGLSSVIWAE
;
A
#
# COMPACT_ATOMS: atom_id res chain seq x y z
N MET A 1 -38.01 -11.36 45.85
CA MET A 1 -37.47 -10.78 44.60
C MET A 1 -35.98 -11.14 44.53
N LEU A 2 -35.63 -12.23 43.84
CA LEU A 2 -34.24 -12.48 43.47
C LEU A 2 -33.95 -11.67 42.21
N GLY A 3 -33.07 -10.68 42.32
CA GLY A 3 -32.60 -9.89 41.18
C GLY A 3 -31.68 -10.73 40.31
N TYR A 4 -32.05 -10.91 39.05
CA TYR A 4 -31.15 -11.41 38.01
C TYR A 4 -30.11 -10.34 37.71
N LEU A 5 -28.84 -10.60 38.03
CA LEU A 5 -27.72 -9.85 37.45
C LEU A 5 -27.61 -10.25 35.97
N PRO A 6 -27.58 -9.31 35.00
CA PRO A 6 -27.31 -9.64 33.63
C PRO A 6 -25.84 -10.06 33.52
N LEU A 7 -25.60 -11.32 33.15
CA LEU A 7 -24.29 -11.80 32.75
C LEU A 7 -23.96 -11.13 31.40
N PHE A 8 -23.23 -10.01 31.44
CA PHE A 8 -22.66 -9.45 30.21
C PHE A 8 -21.58 -10.41 29.72
N ALA A 9 -21.95 -11.29 28.79
CA ALA A 9 -20.97 -12.08 28.05
C ALA A 9 -20.04 -11.11 27.30
N THR A 10 -18.79 -11.05 27.72
CA THR A 10 -17.76 -10.29 27.03
C THR A 10 -17.53 -10.95 25.66
N LEU A 11 -17.93 -10.28 24.58
CA LEU A 11 -17.64 -10.72 23.22
C LEU A 11 -16.13 -10.72 23.01
N ALA A 12 -15.56 -11.91 22.79
CA ALA A 12 -14.20 -12.04 22.27
C ALA A 12 -14.26 -11.85 20.76
N SER A 13 -13.45 -10.94 20.22
CA SER A 13 -13.25 -10.80 18.78
C SER A 13 -11.80 -11.13 18.43
N ALA A 14 -11.61 -11.77 17.28
CA ALA A 14 -10.30 -12.03 16.71
C ALA A 14 -10.25 -11.45 15.29
N ALA A 15 -9.14 -10.81 14.95
CA ALA A 15 -8.86 -10.37 13.59
C ALA A 15 -7.62 -11.09 13.07
N THR A 16 -7.62 -11.45 11.79
CA THR A 16 -6.50 -12.09 11.11
C THR A 16 -5.66 -11.03 10.41
N LEU A 17 -4.34 -11.14 10.54
CA LEU A 17 -3.39 -10.36 9.76
C LEU A 17 -2.45 -11.30 9.01
N TYR A 18 -1.93 -10.84 7.88
CA TYR A 18 -0.82 -11.47 7.19
C TYR A 18 0.38 -10.55 7.19
N ALA A 19 1.55 -11.11 7.44
CA ALA A 19 2.83 -10.41 7.30
C ALA A 19 3.77 -11.23 6.41
N THR A 20 4.56 -10.55 5.60
CA THR A 20 5.60 -11.18 4.77
C THR A 20 6.98 -10.78 5.24
N HIS A 21 7.96 -11.61 4.91
CA HIS A 21 9.35 -11.38 5.26
C HIS A 21 10.26 -11.84 4.14
N TYR A 22 11.33 -11.08 3.90
CA TYR A 22 12.30 -11.31 2.83
C TYR A 22 13.13 -12.61 2.96
N SER A 23 12.82 -13.45 3.95
CA SER A 23 13.38 -14.80 4.11
C SER A 23 12.54 -15.88 3.40
N GLY A 24 11.57 -15.48 2.57
CA GLY A 24 10.64 -16.42 1.94
C GLY A 24 9.44 -16.79 2.81
N SER A 25 9.16 -16.04 3.88
CA SER A 25 8.14 -16.40 4.88
C SER A 25 6.89 -15.56 4.76
N VAL A 26 5.74 -16.22 4.88
CA VAL A 26 4.41 -15.61 5.09
C VAL A 26 3.91 -16.05 6.46
N TYR A 27 3.58 -15.09 7.31
CA TYR A 27 3.06 -15.29 8.66
C TYR A 27 1.57 -14.98 8.69
N THR A 28 0.79 -15.85 9.34
CA THR A 28 -0.60 -15.59 9.74
C THR A 28 -0.59 -15.22 11.21
N LEU A 29 -1.12 -14.04 11.54
CA LEU A 29 -1.21 -13.53 12.90
C LEU A 29 -2.66 -13.43 13.33
N THR A 30 -2.91 -13.60 14.62
CA THR A 30 -4.23 -13.40 15.22
C THR A 30 -4.14 -12.32 16.27
N LEU A 31 -4.89 -11.24 16.06
CA LEU A 31 -5.12 -10.20 17.06
C LEU A 31 -6.39 -10.53 17.84
N ASN A 32 -6.22 -11.00 19.07
CA ASN A 32 -7.32 -11.24 19.99
C ASN A 32 -7.64 -9.97 20.78
N HIS A 33 -8.92 -9.68 20.98
CA HIS A 33 -9.36 -8.66 21.93
C HIS A 33 -10.24 -9.30 23.00
N ARG A 34 -9.77 -9.29 24.25
CA ARG A 34 -10.48 -9.86 25.41
C ARG A 34 -10.34 -8.93 26.60
N ASN A 35 -11.47 -8.60 27.25
CA ASN A 35 -11.50 -7.77 28.46
C ASN A 35 -10.76 -6.42 28.30
N GLY A 36 -10.89 -5.77 27.14
CA GLY A 36 -10.25 -4.47 26.87
C GLY A 36 -8.75 -4.55 26.55
N LYS A 37 -8.19 -5.75 26.37
CA LYS A 37 -6.77 -5.96 26.06
C LYS A 37 -6.61 -6.65 24.73
N TYR A 38 -5.66 -6.15 23.94
CA TYR A 38 -5.23 -6.75 22.69
C TYR A 38 -4.05 -7.67 22.93
N ASP A 39 -4.01 -8.78 22.19
CA ASP A 39 -2.91 -9.74 22.17
C ASP A 39 -2.67 -10.17 20.73
N LEU A 40 -1.47 -9.90 20.21
CA LEU A 40 -1.06 -10.30 18.86
C LEU A 40 -0.23 -11.57 18.96
N SER A 41 -0.68 -12.63 18.29
CA SER A 41 -0.05 -13.95 18.39
C SER A 41 0.20 -14.54 17.00
N LEU A 42 1.22 -15.40 16.91
CA LEU A 42 1.53 -16.13 15.68
C LEU A 42 0.60 -17.34 15.56
N ALA A 43 -0.22 -17.38 14.51
CA ALA A 43 -1.06 -18.53 14.20
C ALA A 43 -0.34 -19.54 13.30
N SER A 44 0.38 -19.06 12.28
CA SER A 44 1.19 -19.91 11.41
C SER A 44 2.34 -19.16 10.76
N ALA A 45 3.41 -19.88 10.40
CA ALA A 45 4.50 -19.39 9.58
C ALA A 45 4.77 -20.40 8.46
N LYS A 46 4.78 -19.95 7.20
CA LYS A 46 5.02 -20.81 6.03
C LYS A 46 6.09 -20.22 5.15
N THR A 47 7.07 -21.03 4.75
CA THR A 47 7.98 -20.67 3.67
C THR A 47 7.24 -20.84 2.34
N THR A 48 6.82 -19.73 1.73
CA THR A 48 5.98 -19.72 0.53
C THR A 48 6.06 -18.36 -0.17
N CYS A 49 5.38 -18.18 -1.30
CA CYS A 49 5.44 -16.95 -2.10
C CYS A 49 6.85 -16.62 -2.64
N GLY A 50 7.58 -17.66 -3.05
CA GLY A 50 8.88 -17.47 -3.67
C GLY A 50 9.99 -17.17 -2.65
N GLY A 51 11.03 -16.46 -3.09
CA GLY A 51 12.21 -16.23 -2.25
C GLY A 51 12.12 -14.94 -1.42
N MET A 52 11.44 -13.93 -1.94
CA MET A 52 11.33 -12.60 -1.34
C MET A 52 9.88 -12.09 -1.40
N PRO A 53 8.93 -12.73 -0.66
CA PRO A 53 7.57 -12.23 -0.53
C PRO A 53 7.59 -10.77 -0.11
N SER A 54 7.09 -9.88 -0.94
CA SER A 54 7.29 -8.43 -0.78
C SER A 54 6.00 -7.65 -0.60
N TRP A 55 4.91 -8.17 -1.16
CA TRP A 55 3.61 -7.51 -1.15
C TRP A 55 2.46 -8.51 -1.15
N LEU A 56 1.40 -8.17 -0.43
CA LEU A 56 0.17 -8.94 -0.35
C LEU A 56 -1.02 -8.11 -0.83
N THR A 57 -1.86 -8.71 -1.67
CA THR A 57 -3.11 -8.13 -2.15
C THR A 57 -4.24 -9.11 -1.91
N LEU A 58 -5.15 -8.77 -1.00
CA LEU A 58 -6.33 -9.57 -0.71
C LEU A 58 -7.51 -9.13 -1.59
N ASP A 59 -8.06 -10.04 -2.39
CA ASP A 59 -9.37 -9.89 -3.01
C ASP A 59 -10.43 -10.46 -2.06
N GLY A 60 -11.11 -9.57 -1.33
CA GLY A 60 -12.12 -9.94 -0.34
C GLY A 60 -13.38 -10.58 -0.93
N GLU A 61 -13.68 -10.35 -2.22
CA GLU A 61 -14.85 -10.94 -2.86
C GLU A 61 -14.66 -12.44 -3.11
N THR A 62 -13.44 -12.83 -3.52
CA THR A 62 -13.10 -14.23 -3.81
C THR A 62 -12.35 -14.92 -2.67
N SER A 63 -12.08 -14.20 -1.58
CA SER A 63 -11.20 -14.65 -0.49
C SER A 63 -9.87 -15.21 -1.01
N THR A 64 -9.29 -14.52 -1.99
CA THR A 64 -8.01 -14.89 -2.62
C THR A 64 -6.92 -13.90 -2.25
N LEU A 65 -5.83 -14.41 -1.69
CA LEU A 65 -4.63 -13.64 -1.38
C LEU A 65 -3.60 -13.81 -2.51
N TYR A 66 -3.27 -12.72 -3.17
CA TYR A 66 -2.17 -12.65 -4.13
C TYR A 66 -0.89 -12.19 -3.44
N CYS A 67 0.22 -12.83 -3.75
CA CYS A 67 1.51 -12.52 -3.16
C CYS A 67 2.58 -12.35 -4.24
N SER A 68 3.15 -11.15 -4.27
CA SER A 68 4.24 -10.78 -5.18
C SER A 68 5.58 -11.15 -4.58
N ASP A 69 6.50 -11.63 -5.43
CA ASP A 69 7.86 -12.01 -5.08
C ASP A 69 8.85 -11.01 -5.68
N GLU A 70 9.63 -10.36 -4.83
CA GLU A 70 10.66 -9.38 -5.21
C GLU A 70 11.97 -10.05 -5.64
N THR A 71 12.02 -11.38 -5.77
CA THR A 71 13.18 -12.03 -6.40
C THR A 71 13.30 -11.66 -7.87
N GLY A 72 14.53 -11.72 -8.36
CA GLY A 72 14.85 -11.46 -9.75
C GLY A 72 15.02 -9.97 -10.08
N ASP A 73 15.25 -9.68 -11.34
CA ASP A 73 15.55 -8.37 -11.88
C ASP A 73 15.09 -8.26 -13.35
N ALA A 74 15.61 -7.30 -14.11
CA ALA A 74 15.30 -7.12 -15.52
C ALA A 74 15.66 -8.35 -16.40
N THR A 75 16.55 -9.22 -15.93
CA THR A 75 17.08 -10.41 -16.64
C THR A 75 16.66 -11.74 -16.04
N THR A 76 16.30 -11.75 -14.75
CA THR A 76 15.90 -12.94 -14.00
C THR A 76 14.47 -12.79 -13.51
N ASN A 77 13.67 -13.84 -13.68
CA ASN A 77 12.25 -13.79 -13.35
C ASN A 77 12.01 -13.92 -11.84
N GLY A 78 10.89 -13.32 -11.40
CA GLY A 78 10.29 -13.54 -10.09
C GLY A 78 9.07 -14.45 -10.19
N THR A 79 8.23 -14.45 -9.17
CA THR A 79 7.00 -15.25 -9.15
C THR A 79 5.79 -14.47 -8.62
N LEU A 80 4.60 -14.91 -9.03
CA LEU A 80 3.33 -14.50 -8.43
C LEU A 80 2.64 -15.77 -7.92
N SER A 81 2.15 -15.72 -6.69
CA SER A 81 1.39 -16.82 -6.09
C SER A 81 0.00 -16.36 -5.68
N ALA A 82 -1.00 -17.23 -5.83
CA ALA A 82 -2.36 -17.03 -5.33
C ALA A 82 -2.70 -18.08 -4.28
N TYR A 83 -3.39 -17.69 -3.22
CA TYR A 83 -3.81 -18.56 -2.12
C TYR A 83 -5.29 -18.36 -1.82
N ALA A 84 -6.02 -19.45 -1.59
CA ALA A 84 -7.32 -19.39 -0.93
C ALA A 84 -7.12 -19.09 0.55
N VAL A 85 -7.92 -18.17 1.07
CA VAL A 85 -7.98 -17.80 2.48
C VAL A 85 -9.18 -18.51 3.12
N ALA A 86 -8.91 -19.37 4.11
CA ALA A 86 -9.97 -19.96 4.92
C ALA A 86 -10.44 -19.02 6.05
N GLU A 87 -11.58 -19.31 6.67
CA GLU A 87 -12.14 -18.51 7.78
C GLU A 87 -11.18 -18.40 8.98
N ASP A 88 -10.37 -19.43 9.23
CA ASP A 88 -9.36 -19.44 10.28
C ASP A 88 -8.05 -18.70 9.89
N GLY A 89 -8.02 -18.10 8.70
CA GLY A 89 -6.86 -17.42 8.14
C GLY A 89 -5.83 -18.34 7.50
N SER A 90 -6.05 -19.66 7.47
CA SER A 90 -5.11 -20.59 6.83
C SER A 90 -5.07 -20.39 5.31
N LEU A 91 -3.85 -20.48 4.76
CA LEU A 91 -3.57 -20.29 3.34
C LEU A 91 -3.38 -21.62 2.62
N THR A 92 -4.12 -21.83 1.53
CA THR A 92 -3.94 -22.95 0.60
C THR A 92 -3.53 -22.41 -0.77
N GLN A 93 -2.38 -22.84 -1.29
CA GLN A 93 -1.90 -22.35 -2.59
C GLN A 93 -2.80 -22.83 -3.73
N LEU A 94 -3.33 -21.88 -4.51
CA LEU A 94 -4.15 -22.12 -5.70
C LEU A 94 -3.31 -22.15 -6.97
N ALA A 95 -2.37 -21.20 -7.08
CA ALA A 95 -1.54 -21.05 -8.25
C ALA A 95 -0.14 -20.51 -7.91
N LYS A 96 0.82 -20.85 -8.77
CA LYS A 96 2.13 -20.20 -8.85
C LYS A 96 2.49 -20.01 -10.32
N VAL A 97 2.88 -18.79 -10.69
CA VAL A 97 3.28 -18.45 -12.05
C VAL A 97 4.63 -17.74 -12.04
N VAL A 98 5.31 -17.79 -13.19
CA VAL A 98 6.50 -16.99 -13.45
C VAL A 98 6.05 -15.58 -13.86
N ASP A 99 6.70 -14.57 -13.31
CA ASP A 99 6.51 -13.18 -13.68
C ASP A 99 7.87 -12.49 -13.88
N VAL A 100 7.85 -11.22 -14.29
CA VAL A 100 9.04 -10.35 -14.23
C VAL A 100 9.61 -10.33 -12.81
N GLY A 101 10.92 -10.16 -12.68
CA GLY A 101 11.58 -10.08 -11.38
C GLY A 101 11.37 -8.74 -10.67
N GLY A 102 11.48 -8.75 -9.35
CA GLY A 102 11.42 -7.55 -8.53
C GLY A 102 10.00 -7.01 -8.29
N GLY A 103 8.98 -7.87 -8.24
CA GLY A 103 7.60 -7.43 -7.95
C GLY A 103 7.47 -6.85 -6.54
N VAL A 104 6.99 -5.61 -6.41
CA VAL A 104 6.97 -4.87 -5.11
C VAL A 104 5.61 -4.35 -4.68
N HIS A 105 4.62 -4.32 -5.59
CA HIS A 105 3.27 -3.88 -5.28
C HIS A 105 2.28 -4.42 -6.31
N SER A 106 1.08 -4.78 -5.90
CA SER A 106 0.01 -5.21 -6.82
C SER A 106 -1.36 -4.66 -6.45
N VAL A 107 -2.26 -4.56 -7.42
CA VAL A 107 -3.66 -4.16 -7.25
C VAL A 107 -4.55 -4.94 -8.22
N VAL A 108 -5.73 -5.35 -7.74
CA VAL A 108 -6.79 -5.92 -8.60
C VAL A 108 -7.56 -4.79 -9.28
N TYR A 109 -7.77 -4.90 -10.59
CA TYR A 109 -8.61 -3.99 -11.36
C TYR A 109 -9.64 -4.76 -12.20
N GLU A 110 -10.68 -4.06 -12.64
CA GLU A 110 -11.85 -4.65 -13.29
C GLU A 110 -11.94 -4.23 -14.76
N GLY A 111 -12.44 -5.13 -15.61
CA GLY A 111 -12.86 -4.88 -16.98
C GLY A 111 -14.39 -4.80 -17.12
N ASP A 112 -14.87 -5.00 -18.33
CA ASP A 112 -16.28 -5.23 -18.63
C ASP A 112 -16.70 -6.65 -18.22
N ASP A 113 -18.01 -6.89 -18.08
CA ASP A 113 -18.60 -8.19 -17.76
C ASP A 113 -17.99 -8.88 -16.52
N ASP A 114 -17.71 -8.08 -15.48
CA ASP A 114 -17.10 -8.51 -14.21
C ASP A 114 -15.71 -9.19 -14.37
N ALA A 115 -15.05 -8.99 -15.52
CA ALA A 115 -13.68 -9.45 -15.72
C ALA A 115 -12.74 -8.81 -14.69
N LYS A 116 -11.83 -9.61 -14.12
CA LYS A 116 -10.83 -9.14 -13.16
C LYS A 116 -9.42 -9.40 -13.64
N TYR A 117 -8.54 -8.51 -13.24
CA TYR A 117 -7.13 -8.55 -13.58
C TYR A 117 -6.29 -8.14 -12.37
N LEU A 118 -5.01 -8.50 -12.38
CA LEU A 118 -4.03 -8.06 -11.39
C LEU A 118 -2.91 -7.31 -12.11
N ALA A 119 -2.59 -6.09 -11.67
CA ALA A 119 -1.43 -5.34 -12.13
C ALA A 119 -0.34 -5.35 -11.07
N ILE A 120 0.92 -5.47 -11.48
CA ILE A 120 2.10 -5.58 -10.60
C ILE A 120 3.18 -4.58 -11.06
N ALA A 121 3.75 -3.84 -10.11
CA ALA A 121 4.93 -2.99 -10.32
C ALA A 121 6.20 -3.77 -9.98
N HIS A 122 7.20 -3.70 -10.87
CA HIS A 122 8.48 -4.40 -10.74
C HIS A 122 9.63 -3.41 -10.59
N TYR A 123 10.20 -3.31 -9.38
CA TYR A 123 11.26 -2.36 -9.03
C TYR A 123 12.56 -2.67 -9.77
N SER A 124 13.15 -3.84 -9.51
CA SER A 124 14.41 -4.28 -10.16
C SER A 124 14.18 -4.82 -11.58
N GLY A 125 12.94 -5.17 -11.92
CA GLY A 125 12.54 -5.61 -13.25
C GLY A 125 12.32 -4.49 -14.26
N SER A 126 12.28 -3.23 -13.81
CA SER A 126 11.96 -2.04 -14.60
C SER A 126 10.70 -2.24 -15.46
N ALA A 127 9.63 -2.74 -14.85
CA ALA A 127 8.44 -3.14 -15.60
C ALA A 127 7.12 -3.00 -14.84
N VAL A 128 6.03 -3.10 -15.59
CA VAL A 128 4.69 -3.43 -15.09
C VAL A 128 4.23 -4.70 -15.79
N SER A 129 3.68 -5.65 -15.05
CA SER A 129 2.99 -6.82 -15.61
C SER A 129 1.51 -6.80 -15.26
N THR A 130 0.69 -7.44 -16.08
CA THR A 130 -0.71 -7.72 -15.76
C THR A 130 -1.06 -9.18 -15.97
N PHE A 131 -2.04 -9.69 -15.22
CA PHE A 131 -2.60 -11.04 -15.36
C PHE A 131 -4.11 -10.99 -15.38
N ALA A 132 -4.74 -11.89 -16.15
CA ALA A 132 -6.17 -12.18 -16.00
C ALA A 132 -6.41 -12.99 -14.71
N LEU A 133 -7.55 -12.78 -14.06
CA LEU A 133 -7.99 -13.50 -12.88
C LEU A 133 -9.25 -14.33 -13.19
N PRO A 134 -9.47 -15.47 -12.50
CA PRO A 134 -8.62 -16.07 -11.47
C PRO A 134 -7.33 -16.67 -12.04
N LEU A 135 -6.24 -16.53 -11.31
CA LEU A 135 -4.92 -17.02 -11.70
C LEU A 135 -4.85 -18.56 -11.66
N LYS A 136 -4.27 -19.18 -12.67
CA LYS A 136 -3.99 -20.62 -12.74
C LYS A 136 -2.50 -20.88 -12.91
N SER A 137 -2.02 -21.99 -12.34
CA SER A 137 -0.63 -22.40 -12.53
C SER A 137 -0.30 -22.60 -14.01
N GLY A 138 0.78 -21.98 -14.47
CA GLY A 138 1.19 -21.98 -15.88
C GLY A 138 0.66 -20.81 -16.71
N ASP A 139 -0.21 -19.96 -16.16
CA ASP A 139 -0.59 -18.71 -16.80
C ASP A 139 0.63 -17.82 -17.05
N LYS A 140 0.54 -17.02 -18.11
CA LYS A 140 1.54 -16.01 -18.47
C LYS A 140 0.95 -14.63 -18.25
N PRO A 141 1.80 -13.59 -18.06
CA PRO A 141 1.33 -12.22 -18.06
C PRO A 141 0.51 -11.92 -19.32
N LEU A 142 -0.65 -11.28 -19.13
CA LEU A 142 -1.49 -10.71 -20.18
C LEU A 142 -0.72 -9.61 -20.93
N GLN A 143 -0.01 -8.78 -20.18
CA GLN A 143 0.81 -7.70 -20.71
C GLN A 143 2.08 -7.55 -19.86
N ILE A 144 3.19 -7.20 -20.53
CA ILE A 144 4.42 -6.76 -19.87
C ILE A 144 4.85 -5.44 -20.52
N LEU A 145 4.95 -4.39 -19.73
CA LEU A 145 5.45 -3.08 -20.13
C LEU A 145 6.84 -2.89 -19.52
N ARG A 146 7.90 -2.99 -20.33
CA ARG A 146 9.29 -2.80 -19.90
C ARG A 146 9.76 -1.38 -20.16
N TYR A 147 10.61 -0.87 -19.28
CA TYR A 147 11.12 0.49 -19.35
C TYR A 147 12.65 0.47 -19.38
N GLN A 148 13.19 1.29 -20.27
CA GLN A 148 14.61 1.59 -20.32
C GLN A 148 14.76 3.11 -20.37
N ILE A 149 15.51 3.64 -19.41
CA ILE A 149 15.77 5.06 -19.25
C ILE A 149 17.26 5.28 -18.98
N PRO A 150 17.83 6.45 -19.28
CA PRO A 150 19.13 6.82 -18.75
C PRO A 150 19.06 6.97 -17.21
N PRO A 151 20.17 6.78 -16.49
CA PRO A 151 20.24 7.05 -15.06
C PRO A 151 19.85 8.50 -14.70
N GLY A 152 19.17 8.65 -13.57
CA GLY A 152 18.83 9.93 -12.94
C GLY A 152 19.99 10.50 -12.11
N PRO A 153 19.76 11.65 -11.43
CA PRO A 153 20.80 12.33 -10.67
C PRO A 153 21.17 11.67 -9.32
N ARG A 154 20.36 10.72 -8.82
CA ARG A 154 20.59 10.03 -7.54
C ARG A 154 21.14 8.61 -7.77
N PRO A 155 21.97 8.07 -6.85
CA PRO A 155 22.48 6.70 -6.95
C PRO A 155 21.39 5.63 -7.07
N GLU A 156 20.25 5.85 -6.42
CA GLU A 156 19.08 4.96 -6.44
C GLU A 156 18.32 5.00 -7.77
N GLN A 157 18.70 5.88 -8.70
CA GLN A 157 18.04 6.08 -9.99
C GLN A 157 18.95 5.57 -11.13
N ASP A 158 19.53 4.38 -10.97
CA ASP A 158 20.40 3.77 -11.99
C ASP A 158 19.61 3.26 -13.21
N SER A 159 18.31 3.01 -13.04
CA SER A 159 17.39 2.49 -14.04
C SER A 159 15.95 2.89 -13.67
N SER A 160 14.94 2.35 -14.37
CA SER A 160 13.53 2.58 -14.04
C SER A 160 13.12 1.68 -12.88
N HIS A 161 12.42 2.26 -11.90
CA HIS A 161 11.98 1.58 -10.68
C HIS A 161 10.50 1.86 -10.36
N PRO A 162 9.56 1.27 -11.13
CA PRO A 162 8.15 1.23 -10.78
C PRO A 162 7.95 0.69 -9.36
N HIS A 163 7.32 1.46 -8.47
CA HIS A 163 7.24 1.10 -7.06
C HIS A 163 5.81 0.81 -6.56
N GLN A 164 4.79 1.35 -7.23
CA GLN A 164 3.39 1.14 -6.84
C GLN A 164 2.48 1.03 -8.07
N ILE A 165 1.36 0.32 -7.91
CA ILE A 165 0.21 0.41 -8.81
C ILE A 165 -0.90 1.13 -8.07
N ILE A 166 -1.39 2.25 -8.60
CA ILE A 166 -2.46 3.06 -8.01
C ILE A 166 -3.67 3.03 -8.97
N LEU A 167 -4.77 2.42 -8.55
CA LEU A 167 -6.03 2.45 -9.29
C LEU A 167 -6.78 3.77 -9.01
N ASP A 168 -7.24 4.44 -10.06
CA ASP A 168 -8.03 5.66 -9.90
C ASP A 168 -9.46 5.36 -9.37
N PRO A 169 -10.15 6.34 -8.77
CA PRO A 169 -11.47 6.12 -8.18
C PRO A 169 -12.56 5.69 -9.17
N THR A 170 -12.37 5.95 -10.47
CA THR A 170 -13.30 5.49 -11.52
C THR A 170 -13.00 4.07 -11.98
N GLY A 171 -11.83 3.53 -11.63
CA GLY A 171 -11.33 2.26 -12.13
C GLY A 171 -10.97 2.28 -13.62
N SER A 172 -10.84 3.46 -14.24
CA SER A 172 -10.51 3.62 -15.67
C SER A 172 -9.02 3.85 -15.91
N PHE A 173 -8.24 4.14 -14.87
CA PHE A 173 -6.82 4.46 -14.98
C PHE A 173 -5.98 3.76 -13.91
N ILE A 174 -4.76 3.40 -14.31
CA ILE A 174 -3.68 2.97 -13.41
C ILE A 174 -2.54 3.98 -13.47
N LEU A 175 -2.04 4.37 -12.30
CA LEU A 175 -0.88 5.22 -12.13
C LEU A 175 0.25 4.43 -11.50
N VAL A 176 1.47 4.66 -11.96
CA VAL A 176 2.66 3.90 -11.54
C VAL A 176 3.78 4.87 -11.22
N PRO A 177 3.97 5.25 -9.94
CA PRO A 177 5.15 5.97 -9.50
C PRO A 177 6.41 5.18 -9.84
N ASP A 178 7.33 5.83 -10.55
CA ASP A 178 8.61 5.28 -10.97
C ASP A 178 9.71 6.12 -10.34
N LEU A 179 10.33 5.57 -9.30
CA LEU A 179 11.37 6.22 -8.50
C LEU A 179 12.56 6.61 -9.39
N GLY A 180 12.96 5.70 -10.28
CA GLY A 180 14.08 5.89 -11.18
C GLY A 180 13.84 6.95 -12.25
N ALA A 181 12.60 7.07 -12.71
CA ALA A 181 12.23 7.95 -13.83
C ALA A 181 11.76 9.35 -13.41
N ASP A 182 11.72 9.68 -12.11
CA ASP A 182 11.15 10.93 -11.59
C ASP A 182 9.77 11.25 -12.19
N SER A 183 8.92 10.22 -12.31
CA SER A 183 7.60 10.38 -12.90
C SER A 183 6.59 9.37 -12.35
N VAL A 184 5.31 9.72 -12.47
CA VAL A 184 4.21 8.78 -12.35
C VAL A 184 3.71 8.49 -13.76
N ARG A 185 3.90 7.24 -14.20
CA ARG A 185 3.38 6.75 -15.48
C ARG A 185 1.87 6.60 -15.38
N VAL A 186 1.15 6.92 -16.45
CA VAL A 186 -0.32 6.90 -16.46
C VAL A 186 -0.80 5.99 -17.57
N TYR A 187 -1.75 5.11 -17.25
CA TYR A 187 -2.36 4.19 -18.19
C TYR A 187 -3.87 4.29 -18.14
N ALA A 188 -4.51 4.39 -19.30
CA ALA A 188 -5.93 4.11 -19.45
C ALA A 188 -6.14 2.59 -19.52
N ILE A 189 -7.14 2.07 -18.82
CA ILE A 189 -7.52 0.66 -18.85
C ILE A 189 -8.46 0.44 -20.04
N ASP A 190 -8.07 -0.44 -20.96
CA ASP A 190 -9.01 -1.06 -21.90
C ASP A 190 -9.85 -2.07 -21.12
N LYS A 191 -11.14 -1.76 -20.95
CA LYS A 191 -12.06 -2.58 -20.16
C LYS A 191 -12.43 -3.89 -20.84
N GLN A 192 -12.37 -3.96 -22.17
CA GLN A 192 -12.70 -5.17 -22.90
C GLN A 192 -11.57 -6.20 -22.85
N SER A 193 -10.31 -5.74 -22.90
CA SER A 193 -9.15 -6.63 -22.96
C SER A 193 -8.38 -6.74 -21.64
N GLY A 194 -8.53 -5.76 -20.75
CA GLY A 194 -7.71 -5.60 -19.55
C GLY A 194 -6.34 -4.99 -19.82
N HIS A 195 -6.00 -4.63 -21.05
CA HIS A 195 -4.72 -4.02 -21.38
C HIS A 195 -4.61 -2.58 -20.88
N LEU A 196 -3.38 -2.16 -20.61
CA LEU A 196 -3.01 -0.81 -20.21
C LEU A 196 -2.50 -0.03 -21.43
N ASN A 197 -3.15 1.10 -21.72
CA ASN A 197 -2.83 2.01 -22.81
C ASN A 197 -2.13 3.27 -22.27
N THR A 198 -0.96 3.59 -22.80
CA THR A 198 -0.14 4.70 -22.30
C THR A 198 -0.81 6.06 -22.47
N CYS A 199 -0.80 6.85 -21.40
CA CYS A 199 -1.12 8.28 -21.36
C CYS A 199 0.13 9.11 -21.04
N PRO A 200 0.09 10.44 -21.21
CA PRO A 200 1.16 11.32 -20.74
C PRO A 200 1.44 11.13 -19.24
N SER A 201 2.71 10.96 -18.88
CA SER A 201 3.15 10.84 -17.49
C SER A 201 3.04 12.17 -16.73
N LEU A 202 2.91 12.08 -15.41
CA LEU A 202 3.11 13.20 -14.49
C LEU A 202 4.60 13.24 -14.09
N ASN A 203 5.31 14.29 -14.47
CA ASN A 203 6.76 14.41 -14.21
C ASN A 203 7.04 15.20 -12.93
N TYR A 204 8.14 14.85 -12.28
CA TYR A 204 8.65 15.48 -11.06
C TYR A 204 9.99 16.15 -11.34
N THR A 205 10.44 16.97 -10.40
CA THR A 205 11.80 17.53 -10.41
C THR A 205 12.82 16.38 -10.37
N PRO A 206 13.90 16.41 -11.18
CA PRO A 206 14.94 15.38 -11.13
C PRO A 206 15.48 15.13 -9.71
N GLY A 207 15.58 13.87 -9.32
CA GLY A 207 16.01 13.43 -7.99
C GLY A 207 14.91 13.41 -6.92
N SER A 208 13.64 13.44 -7.33
CA SER A 208 12.48 13.32 -6.43
C SER A 208 12.23 11.88 -6.00
N GLY A 209 12.20 10.95 -6.95
CA GLY A 209 11.89 9.55 -6.70
C GLY A 209 10.48 9.31 -6.16
N PRO A 210 9.41 9.55 -6.94
CA PRO A 210 8.04 9.30 -6.49
C PRO A 210 7.86 7.80 -6.20
N ARG A 211 7.33 7.48 -5.02
CA ARG A 211 7.30 6.10 -4.52
C ARG A 211 5.88 5.57 -4.37
N HIS A 212 5.11 6.15 -3.44
CA HIS A 212 3.75 5.72 -3.13
C HIS A 212 2.78 6.91 -3.21
N GLY A 213 1.51 6.61 -3.40
CA GLY A 213 0.44 7.58 -3.45
C GLY A 213 -0.94 6.94 -3.35
N LEU A 214 -1.95 7.80 -3.33
CA LEU A 214 -3.36 7.41 -3.30
C LEU A 214 -4.23 8.50 -3.90
N PHE A 215 -5.39 8.11 -4.40
CA PHE A 215 -6.43 9.06 -4.76
C PHE A 215 -7.34 9.34 -3.58
N TRP A 216 -7.83 10.57 -3.53
CA TRP A 216 -9.01 10.95 -2.77
C TRP A 216 -10.06 11.51 -3.71
N SER A 217 -11.33 11.12 -3.52
CA SER A 217 -12.45 11.76 -4.19
C SER A 217 -13.51 12.19 -3.19
N SER A 218 -14.09 13.36 -3.44
CA SER A 218 -15.25 13.88 -2.71
C SER A 218 -16.52 13.07 -2.94
N HIS A 219 -16.60 12.30 -4.04
CA HIS A 219 -17.57 11.22 -4.14
C HIS A 219 -16.95 9.96 -3.55
N HIS A 220 -17.49 9.53 -2.41
CA HIS A 220 -17.38 8.14 -2.03
C HIS A 220 -18.25 7.36 -3.02
N SER A 221 -17.64 6.66 -3.96
CA SER A 221 -18.28 5.47 -4.53
C SER A 221 -17.97 4.33 -3.56
N PRO A 222 -18.84 3.99 -2.60
CA PRO A 222 -18.77 2.67 -2.00
C PRO A 222 -19.00 1.67 -3.14
N ARG A 223 -18.04 0.78 -3.39
CA ARG A 223 -18.33 -0.49 -4.08
C ARG A 223 -19.29 -1.27 -3.17
N ASN A 224 -20.57 -0.97 -3.30
CA ASN A 224 -21.74 -1.78 -2.94
C ASN A 224 -23.02 -1.02 -3.31
N GLY A 225 -23.49 -1.22 -4.55
CA GLY A 225 -24.93 -1.37 -4.81
C GLY A 225 -25.90 -0.20 -4.62
N LEU A 226 -25.49 1.06 -4.47
CA LEU A 226 -26.42 2.20 -4.53
C LEU A 226 -25.89 3.31 -5.44
N ARG A 227 -26.33 3.28 -6.71
CA ARG A 227 -26.34 4.46 -7.59
C ARG A 227 -27.16 5.54 -6.91
N ASN A 228 -26.51 6.50 -6.25
CA ASN A 228 -27.15 7.77 -5.93
C ASN A 228 -26.54 8.86 -6.80
N GLN A 229 -27.24 9.13 -7.90
CA GLN A 229 -27.10 10.33 -8.69
C GLN A 229 -27.43 11.55 -7.82
N ASN A 230 -26.80 12.68 -8.14
CA ASN A 230 -27.18 14.03 -7.68
C ASN A 230 -26.78 14.46 -6.26
N THR A 231 -25.47 14.62 -6.03
CA THR A 231 -24.98 15.83 -5.35
C THR A 231 -23.74 16.37 -6.07
N ALA A 232 -23.93 16.83 -7.31
CA ALA A 232 -22.94 17.70 -7.93
C ALA A 232 -22.86 18.98 -7.08
N THR A 233 -21.76 19.16 -6.35
CA THR A 233 -21.40 20.48 -5.84
C THR A 233 -21.30 21.42 -7.05
N LYS A 234 -21.48 22.73 -6.85
CA LYS A 234 -21.36 23.74 -7.93
C LYS A 234 -20.01 23.68 -8.70
N ASN A 235 -19.03 22.92 -8.22
CA ASN A 235 -17.69 22.74 -8.80
C ASN A 235 -17.41 21.29 -9.28
N GLY A 236 -18.41 20.40 -9.32
CA GLY A 236 -18.20 18.97 -9.61
C GLY A 236 -17.42 18.24 -8.51
N PRO A 237 -17.32 16.90 -8.57
CA PRO A 237 -16.51 16.16 -7.62
C PRO A 237 -15.04 16.50 -7.76
N ALA A 238 -14.43 16.94 -6.66
CA ALA A 238 -12.98 17.05 -6.56
C ALA A 238 -12.37 15.64 -6.47
N THR A 239 -11.44 15.34 -7.36
CA THR A 239 -10.52 14.20 -7.27
C THR A 239 -9.11 14.76 -7.10
N MET A 240 -8.41 14.26 -6.08
CA MET A 240 -7.04 14.62 -5.76
C MET A 240 -6.18 13.36 -5.85
N LEU A 241 -4.95 13.51 -6.34
CA LEU A 241 -3.88 12.53 -6.20
C LEU A 241 -2.90 13.06 -5.15
N TYR A 242 -2.58 12.23 -4.16
CA TYR A 242 -1.53 12.51 -3.19
C TYR A 242 -0.40 11.52 -3.39
N THR A 243 0.84 12.01 -3.39
CA THR A 243 2.03 11.16 -3.52
C THR A 243 3.09 11.55 -2.51
N VAL A 244 3.97 10.61 -2.20
CA VAL A 244 5.21 10.85 -1.46
C VAL A 244 6.39 10.42 -2.32
N SER A 245 7.42 11.25 -2.28
CA SER A 245 8.68 11.07 -2.98
C SER A 245 9.74 10.59 -2.00
N GLU A 246 10.32 9.42 -2.26
CA GLU A 246 11.28 8.73 -1.38
C GLU A 246 12.55 9.55 -1.18
N LEU A 247 13.11 10.07 -2.28
CA LEU A 247 14.45 10.67 -2.31
C LEU A 247 14.41 12.18 -1.99
N SER A 248 13.44 12.92 -2.53
CA SER A 248 13.26 14.33 -2.14
C SER A 248 12.67 14.47 -0.75
N ARG A 249 11.90 13.49 -0.28
CA ARG A 249 11.15 13.47 1.00
C ARG A 249 9.99 14.47 1.02
N HIS A 250 9.39 14.68 -0.14
CA HIS A 250 8.27 15.59 -0.32
C HIS A 250 6.94 14.84 -0.40
N PHE A 251 5.91 15.47 0.15
CA PHE A 251 4.51 15.17 -0.10
C PHE A 251 4.01 16.10 -1.20
N HIS A 252 3.29 15.54 -2.17
CA HIS A 252 2.69 16.29 -3.26
C HIS A 252 1.17 16.09 -3.31
N ALA A 253 0.45 17.14 -3.68
CA ALA A 253 -0.99 17.10 -3.91
C ALA A 253 -1.34 17.64 -5.30
N PHE A 254 -2.04 16.86 -6.10
CA PHE A 254 -2.46 17.24 -7.45
C PHE A 254 -3.98 17.24 -7.55
N ALA A 255 -4.54 18.32 -8.10
CA ALA A 255 -5.91 18.29 -8.61
C ALA A 255 -5.95 17.51 -9.92
N VAL A 256 -6.87 16.55 -10.02
CA VAL A 256 -6.97 15.62 -11.15
C VAL A 256 -8.15 16.01 -12.04
N SER A 257 -7.93 16.02 -13.35
CA SER A 257 -8.95 16.26 -14.37
C SER A 257 -9.03 15.07 -15.33
N TYR A 258 -10.24 14.70 -15.75
CA TYR A 258 -10.48 13.66 -16.75
C TYR A 258 -10.67 14.35 -18.10
N LEU A 259 -9.68 14.25 -18.98
CA LEU A 259 -9.61 15.05 -20.20
C LEU A 259 -10.40 14.41 -21.35
N PRO A 260 -10.94 15.21 -22.30
CA PRO A 260 -11.61 14.69 -23.49
C PRO A 260 -10.72 13.80 -24.38
N SER A 261 -9.40 13.87 -24.22
CA SER A 261 -8.45 12.98 -24.90
C SER A 261 -8.52 11.52 -24.43
N GLY A 262 -9.25 11.23 -23.35
CA GLY A 262 -9.27 9.91 -22.72
C GLY A 262 -8.13 9.69 -21.73
N CYS A 263 -7.37 10.73 -21.38
CA CYS A 263 -6.28 10.67 -20.38
C CYS A 263 -6.53 11.60 -19.18
N LEU A 264 -5.71 11.46 -18.14
CA LEU A 264 -5.75 12.35 -16.98
C LEU A 264 -4.89 13.61 -17.19
N GLY A 265 -5.34 14.70 -16.59
CA GLY A 265 -4.58 15.93 -16.40
C GLY A 265 -4.33 16.17 -14.92
N PHE A 266 -3.17 16.75 -14.60
CA PHE A 266 -2.73 17.00 -13.22
C PHE A 266 -2.34 18.46 -13.08
N ARG A 267 -2.76 19.08 -11.98
CA ARG A 267 -2.28 20.39 -11.55
C ARG A 267 -1.80 20.29 -10.12
N GLU A 268 -0.50 20.47 -9.91
CA GLU A 268 0.06 20.51 -8.55
C GLU A 268 -0.54 21.67 -7.76
N THR A 269 -0.90 21.38 -6.53
CA THR A 269 -1.54 22.32 -5.60
C THR A 269 -0.72 22.50 -4.33
N GLN A 270 0.07 21.50 -3.96
CA GLN A 270 0.97 21.54 -2.81
C GLN A 270 2.19 20.67 -3.07
N ASP A 271 3.31 21.14 -2.56
CA ASP A 271 4.58 20.45 -2.49
C ASP A 271 5.27 20.90 -1.19
N PHE A 272 5.48 19.99 -0.25
CA PHE A 272 6.15 20.29 1.02
C PHE A 272 6.71 19.04 1.69
N VAL A 273 7.69 19.22 2.58
CA VAL A 273 8.23 18.14 3.43
C VAL A 273 7.30 17.90 4.63
N PRO A 274 6.71 16.70 4.79
CA PRO A 274 5.76 16.40 5.85
C PRO A 274 6.43 16.11 7.21
N TYR A 275 7.23 17.05 7.71
CA TYR A 275 8.03 16.91 8.92
C TYR A 275 8.02 18.21 9.76
N PRO A 276 8.26 18.16 11.08
CA PRO A 276 8.40 19.37 11.90
C PRO A 276 9.36 20.39 11.30
N GLY A 277 8.88 21.62 11.09
CA GLY A 277 9.67 22.71 10.48
C GLY A 277 9.88 22.61 8.97
N GLY A 278 9.39 21.55 8.31
CA GLY A 278 9.57 21.35 6.86
C GLY A 278 10.98 20.87 6.49
N GLU A 279 11.74 20.32 7.43
CA GLU A 279 13.12 19.86 7.22
C GLU A 279 13.31 18.47 7.80
N VAL A 280 13.77 17.51 6.98
CA VAL A 280 14.07 16.14 7.41
C VAL A 280 15.57 15.93 7.56
N PRO A 281 16.03 15.13 8.54
CA PRO A 281 17.44 14.75 8.65
C PRO A 281 17.98 14.07 7.38
N GLU A 282 19.30 14.10 7.21
CA GLU A 282 19.97 13.35 6.15
C GLU A 282 19.79 11.83 6.36
N GLY A 283 19.65 11.07 5.27
CA GLY A 283 19.42 9.62 5.33
C GLY A 283 17.98 9.19 5.64
N VAL A 284 17.11 10.14 5.96
CA VAL A 284 15.67 9.88 6.13
C VAL A 284 14.98 9.77 4.78
N SER A 285 14.01 8.87 4.69
CA SER A 285 13.22 8.67 3.47
C SER A 285 11.74 8.50 3.79
N LEU A 286 10.87 8.97 2.89
CA LEU A 286 9.45 8.62 2.93
C LEU A 286 9.24 7.26 2.27
N ALA A 287 8.27 6.49 2.75
CA ALA A 287 7.95 5.17 2.20
C ALA A 287 6.50 5.07 1.73
N GLU A 288 5.54 4.87 2.63
CA GLU A 288 4.17 4.59 2.26
C GLU A 288 3.24 5.74 2.63
N LEU A 289 2.15 5.90 1.89
CA LEU A 289 1.09 6.86 2.16
C LEU A 289 -0.25 6.12 2.28
N ARG A 290 -0.99 6.37 3.37
CA ARG A 290 -2.36 5.85 3.58
C ARG A 290 -3.30 6.97 3.99
N GLN A 291 -4.60 6.73 3.87
CA GLN A 291 -5.63 7.67 4.28
C GLN A 291 -6.74 6.97 5.07
N ALA A 292 -7.26 7.64 6.10
CA ALA A 292 -8.55 7.34 6.71
C ALA A 292 -9.29 8.64 7.05
N GLY A 293 -10.52 8.77 6.55
CA GLY A 293 -11.30 10.01 6.69
C GLY A 293 -10.59 11.21 6.05
N SER A 294 -10.39 12.27 6.84
CA SER A 294 -9.63 13.47 6.45
C SER A 294 -8.13 13.37 6.71
N ASN A 295 -7.66 12.32 7.39
CA ASN A 295 -6.27 12.19 7.77
C ASN A 295 -5.50 11.34 6.77
N LEU A 296 -4.29 11.78 6.44
CA LEU A 296 -3.31 10.98 5.71
C LEU A 296 -2.15 10.67 6.66
N TYR A 297 -1.47 9.57 6.38
CA TYR A 297 -0.32 9.11 7.16
C TYR A 297 0.79 8.78 6.18
N ALA A 298 2.00 9.28 6.44
CA ALA A 298 3.18 8.94 5.68
C ALA A 298 4.19 8.25 6.59
N SER A 299 4.72 7.10 6.20
CA SER A 299 5.79 6.46 6.96
C SER A 299 7.14 7.11 6.65
N ILE A 300 7.94 7.33 7.70
CA ILE A 300 9.26 7.94 7.66
C ILE A 300 10.26 6.88 8.14
N ARG A 301 11.33 6.66 7.39
CA ARG A 301 12.35 5.64 7.70
C ARG A 301 13.64 6.32 8.12
N SER A 302 14.31 5.72 9.11
CA SER A 302 15.62 6.09 9.63
C SER A 302 15.70 7.47 10.31
N ASP A 303 14.58 8.00 10.81
CA ASP A 303 14.56 9.29 11.52
C ASP A 303 14.82 9.14 13.02
N HIS A 304 14.60 7.94 13.59
CA HIS A 304 14.90 7.60 14.99
C HIS A 304 14.31 8.56 16.03
N SER A 305 13.23 9.26 15.68
CA SER A 305 12.63 10.34 16.47
C SER A 305 12.07 9.91 17.84
N PHE A 306 11.85 8.61 18.05
CA PHE A 306 11.14 8.08 19.23
C PHE A 306 11.97 7.04 19.98
N SER A 307 12.97 7.50 20.74
CA SER A 307 13.85 6.64 21.55
C SER A 307 14.51 5.53 20.72
N GLY A 308 14.92 5.86 19.49
CA GLY A 308 15.51 4.94 18.54
C GLY A 308 14.52 4.35 17.53
N ASN A 309 13.20 4.42 17.77
CA ASN A 309 12.20 4.04 16.79
C ASN A 309 11.97 5.14 15.75
N ASP A 310 11.60 4.71 14.56
CA ASP A 310 11.20 5.60 13.46
C ASP A 310 9.77 6.12 13.64
N SER A 311 9.32 6.98 12.72
CA SER A 311 8.03 7.67 12.84
C SER A 311 7.05 7.46 11.68
N LEU A 312 5.78 7.77 11.96
CA LEU A 312 4.78 8.14 10.96
C LEU A 312 4.43 9.62 11.12
N ALA A 313 4.32 10.34 10.00
CA ALA A 313 3.75 11.68 9.96
C ALA A 313 2.23 11.60 9.77
N THR A 314 1.49 12.28 10.64
CA THR A 314 0.04 12.50 10.46
C THR A 314 -0.18 13.84 9.75
N LEU A 315 -0.96 13.80 8.67
CA LEU A 315 -1.40 14.95 7.89
C LEU A 315 -2.92 15.07 7.96
N THR A 316 -3.45 16.30 7.85
CA THR A 316 -4.90 16.54 7.79
C THR A 316 -5.27 17.31 6.54
N ARG A 317 -6.19 16.73 5.76
CA ARG A 317 -6.87 17.38 4.65
C ARG A 317 -8.07 18.18 5.16
N SER A 318 -8.07 19.48 4.92
CA SER A 318 -9.19 20.35 5.20
C SER A 318 -10.26 20.28 4.08
N LYS A 319 -11.40 20.95 4.28
CA LYS A 319 -12.55 20.91 3.34
C LYS A 319 -12.25 21.48 1.95
N ASN A 320 -11.24 22.34 1.80
CA ASN A 320 -10.82 22.90 0.51
C ASN A 320 -9.69 22.08 -0.15
N SER A 321 -9.46 20.85 0.33
CA SER A 321 -8.41 19.92 -0.11
C SER A 321 -6.98 20.30 0.27
N THR A 322 -6.74 21.41 0.99
CA THR A 322 -5.43 21.72 1.55
C THR A 322 -5.05 20.72 2.63
N VAL A 323 -3.89 20.10 2.49
CA VAL A 323 -3.28 19.15 3.43
C VAL A 323 -2.23 19.86 4.27
N THR A 324 -2.19 19.57 5.57
CA THR A 324 -1.23 20.16 6.52
C THR A 324 -0.62 19.09 7.39
N PHE A 325 0.67 19.22 7.70
CA PHE A 325 1.33 18.42 8.72
C PHE A 325 0.73 18.69 10.10
N GLN A 326 0.58 17.64 10.92
CA GLN A 326 0.04 17.74 12.28
C GLN A 326 1.07 17.33 13.32
N GLU A 327 1.50 16.07 13.30
CA GLU A 327 2.39 15.51 14.30
C GLU A 327 3.14 14.29 13.78
N LEU A 328 4.21 13.91 14.48
CA LEU A 328 4.85 12.62 14.35
C LEU A 328 4.34 11.68 15.44
N THR A 329 4.23 10.40 15.12
CA THR A 329 4.00 9.32 16.10
C THR A 329 5.01 8.22 15.88
N SER A 330 5.38 7.48 16.93
CA SER A 330 6.30 6.35 16.79
C SER A 330 5.70 5.28 15.89
N ALA A 331 6.53 4.69 15.04
CA ALA A 331 6.20 3.45 14.34
C ALA A 331 6.30 2.22 15.27
N HIS A 332 6.93 2.39 16.44
CA HIS A 332 7.25 1.35 17.41
C HIS A 332 8.25 0.28 16.92
N GLY A 333 8.98 0.61 15.86
CA GLY A 333 10.12 -0.16 15.36
C GLY A 333 10.95 0.65 14.37
N LEU A 334 11.72 -0.08 13.55
CA LEU A 334 12.69 0.49 12.61
C LEU A 334 12.30 0.19 11.16
N VAL A 335 12.38 1.22 10.32
CA VAL A 335 12.08 1.18 8.89
C VAL A 335 10.63 0.73 8.65
N PRO A 336 9.62 1.55 8.99
CA PRO A 336 8.21 1.26 8.72
C PRO A 336 7.96 1.29 7.21
N ARG A 337 8.24 0.15 6.55
CA ARG A 337 8.15 -0.01 5.09
C ARG A 337 6.69 -0.06 4.66
N THR A 338 5.85 -0.70 5.46
CA THR A 338 4.43 -0.83 5.18
C THR A 338 3.56 -0.57 6.41
N PHE A 339 2.34 -0.12 6.20
CA PHE A 339 1.31 -0.09 7.23
C PHE A 339 -0.09 -0.05 6.61
N VAL A 340 -1.09 -0.46 7.39
CA VAL A 340 -2.49 -0.52 6.97
C VAL A 340 -3.44 -0.18 8.11
N ILE A 341 -4.50 0.55 7.79
CA ILE A 341 -5.56 0.91 8.73
C ILE A 341 -6.67 -0.12 8.60
N ASN A 342 -7.17 -0.65 9.71
CA ASN A 342 -8.24 -1.64 9.70
C ASN A 342 -9.56 -1.02 9.19
N LYS A 343 -10.51 -1.87 8.80
CA LYS A 343 -11.81 -1.48 8.23
C LYS A 343 -12.64 -0.58 9.13
N ALA A 344 -12.54 -0.78 10.45
CA ALA A 344 -13.19 0.07 11.44
C ALA A 344 -12.53 1.46 11.59
N GLY A 345 -11.30 1.63 11.09
CA GLY A 345 -10.52 2.86 11.21
C GLY A 345 -9.97 3.12 12.60
N THR A 346 -10.00 2.13 13.50
CA THR A 346 -9.64 2.25 14.92
C THR A 346 -8.27 1.68 15.26
N LEU A 347 -7.66 0.91 14.36
CA LEU A 347 -6.35 0.30 14.54
C LEU A 347 -5.49 0.48 13.29
N VAL A 348 -4.19 0.60 13.50
CA VAL A 348 -3.17 0.62 12.45
C VAL A 348 -2.19 -0.52 12.71
N ALA A 349 -1.98 -1.37 11.72
CA ALA A 349 -0.89 -2.35 11.73
C ALA A 349 0.30 -1.76 10.98
N ILE A 350 1.46 -1.70 11.61
CA ILE A 350 2.69 -1.14 11.08
C ILE A 350 3.70 -2.29 10.96
N GLY A 351 4.24 -2.46 9.77
CA GLY A 351 5.26 -3.44 9.44
C GLY A 351 6.63 -2.78 9.43
N ASP A 352 7.37 -2.95 10.51
CA ASP A 352 8.73 -2.43 10.68
C ASP A 352 9.74 -3.41 10.10
N GLN A 353 10.32 -3.07 8.95
CA GLN A 353 11.19 -3.95 8.20
C GLN A 353 12.44 -4.35 9.00
N SER A 354 13.19 -3.37 9.50
CA SER A 354 14.50 -3.64 10.09
C SER A 354 14.38 -4.28 11.47
N SER A 355 13.41 -3.87 12.29
CA SER A 355 13.15 -4.56 13.57
C SER A 355 12.32 -5.84 13.41
N SER A 356 11.82 -6.12 12.20
CA SER A 356 10.93 -7.25 11.90
C SER A 356 9.75 -7.35 12.84
N ASN A 357 9.17 -6.20 13.16
CA ASN A 357 8.10 -6.05 14.14
C ASN A 357 6.79 -5.71 13.44
N VAL A 358 5.70 -6.35 13.86
CA VAL A 358 4.34 -5.91 13.56
C VAL A 358 3.81 -5.18 14.79
N ALA A 359 3.70 -3.86 14.71
CA ALA A 359 3.08 -3.04 15.75
C ALA A 359 1.60 -2.78 15.45
N ILE A 360 0.73 -2.95 16.44
CA ILE A 360 -0.68 -2.57 16.37
C ILE A 360 -0.88 -1.33 17.24
N VAL A 361 -1.24 -0.22 16.61
CA VAL A 361 -1.41 1.09 17.25
C VAL A 361 -2.88 1.48 17.21
N SER A 362 -3.39 2.02 18.31
CA SER A 362 -4.75 2.56 18.36
C SER A 362 -4.89 3.82 17.50
N ARG A 363 -6.07 4.04 16.93
CA ARG A 363 -6.41 5.23 16.17
C ARG A 363 -7.76 5.75 16.63
N ASP A 364 -7.82 7.04 16.96
CA ASP A 364 -9.09 7.72 17.15
C ASP A 364 -9.71 8.07 15.79
N PRO A 365 -10.86 7.52 15.39
CA PRO A 365 -11.46 7.81 14.09
C PRO A 365 -11.92 9.25 13.91
N ALA A 366 -12.21 9.97 15.00
CA ALA A 366 -12.72 11.33 14.95
C ALA A 366 -11.60 12.35 14.71
N SER A 367 -10.49 12.24 15.45
CA SER A 367 -9.35 13.14 15.30
C SER A 367 -8.32 12.64 14.28
N GLY A 368 -8.26 11.33 14.06
CA GLY A 368 -7.21 10.66 13.30
C GLY A 368 -5.89 10.51 14.04
N LYS A 369 -5.83 10.83 15.34
CA LYS A 369 -4.60 10.65 16.10
C LYS A 369 -4.27 9.17 16.26
N LEU A 370 -2.99 8.85 16.11
CA LEU A 370 -2.43 7.57 16.49
C LEU A 370 -2.11 7.62 17.99
N GLY A 371 -2.62 6.64 18.73
CA GLY A 371 -2.52 6.55 20.18
C GLY A 371 -1.52 5.51 20.64
N ASP A 372 -1.87 4.78 21.71
CA ASP A 372 -1.00 3.79 22.32
C ASP A 372 -0.74 2.58 21.41
N LEU A 373 0.45 1.98 21.57
CA LEU A 373 0.74 0.63 21.12
C LEU A 373 -0.11 -0.35 21.93
N VAL A 374 -1.02 -1.06 21.26
CA VAL A 374 -1.95 -1.98 21.93
C VAL A 374 -1.49 -3.44 21.88
N ALA A 375 -0.69 -3.82 20.89
CA ALA A 375 -0.03 -5.12 20.79
C ALA A 375 1.14 -5.02 19.80
N ASN A 376 2.13 -5.91 19.93
CA ASN A 376 3.15 -6.09 18.91
C ASN A 376 3.69 -7.52 18.91
N LEU A 377 4.35 -7.88 17.81
CA LEU A 377 5.01 -9.17 17.67
C LEU A 377 6.17 -9.05 16.68
N GLN A 378 7.35 -9.48 17.10
CA GLN A 378 8.46 -9.69 16.16
C GLN A 378 8.20 -10.97 15.36
N VAL A 379 8.27 -10.87 14.04
CA VAL A 379 8.12 -11.99 13.11
C VAL A 379 9.39 -12.19 12.31
N GLY A 380 10.03 -13.35 12.46
CA GLY A 380 11.31 -13.62 11.81
C GLY A 380 12.49 -12.85 12.40
N GLU A 381 13.59 -12.86 11.65
CA GLU A 381 14.87 -12.26 12.06
C GLU A 381 14.94 -10.79 11.65
N PRO A 382 15.37 -9.87 12.53
CA PRO A 382 15.57 -8.47 12.19
C PRO A 382 16.37 -8.26 10.89
N GLY A 383 15.92 -7.29 10.10
CA GLY A 383 16.56 -6.88 8.86
C GLY A 383 17.67 -5.83 9.09
N LYS A 384 18.38 -5.53 8.02
CA LYS A 384 19.34 -4.43 7.96
C LYS A 384 18.78 -3.25 7.14
N PRO A 385 18.80 -2.02 7.67
CA PRO A 385 18.40 -0.83 6.91
C PRO A 385 19.11 -0.74 5.56
N GLY A 386 18.38 -0.36 4.51
CA GLY A 386 18.90 -0.22 3.14
C GLY A 386 19.14 -1.55 2.41
N THR A 387 18.63 -2.68 2.92
CA THR A 387 18.72 -3.98 2.25
C THR A 387 17.35 -4.64 2.15
N SER A 388 17.16 -5.61 1.26
CA SER A 388 15.93 -6.40 1.18
C SER A 388 15.96 -7.56 2.18
N THR A 389 16.05 -7.23 3.47
CA THR A 389 15.98 -8.17 4.60
C THR A 389 14.99 -7.67 5.65
N GLY A 390 14.46 -8.59 6.46
CA GLY A 390 13.44 -8.31 7.46
C GLY A 390 12.00 -8.42 6.94
N LEU A 391 11.05 -7.88 7.71
CA LEU A 391 9.63 -7.82 7.36
C LEU A 391 9.40 -6.95 6.11
N SER A 392 8.57 -7.39 5.18
CA SER A 392 8.35 -6.68 3.91
C SER A 392 6.96 -6.07 3.76
N SER A 393 5.90 -6.72 4.24
CA SER A 393 4.51 -6.23 4.13
C SER A 393 3.67 -6.70 5.31
N VAL A 394 2.63 -5.92 5.67
CA VAL A 394 1.56 -6.32 6.59
C VAL A 394 0.20 -5.89 6.05
N ILE A 395 -0.79 -6.78 6.14
CA ILE A 395 -2.20 -6.49 5.79
C ILE A 395 -3.17 -7.05 6.85
N TRP A 396 -4.34 -6.41 6.98
CA TRP A 396 -5.51 -7.00 7.63
C TRP A 396 -6.25 -7.92 6.66
N ALA A 397 -6.86 -9.00 7.17
CA ALA A 397 -7.78 -9.84 6.41
C ALA A 397 -9.23 -9.59 6.89
N GLU A 398 -9.88 -8.55 6.35
CA GLU A 398 -11.19 -8.01 6.79
C GLU A 398 -12.15 -7.64 5.65
#